data_AF-A0A952LSA3-F1
#
_entry.id   AF-A0A952LSA3-F1
#
_cell.length_a   1.000
_cell.length_b   1.000
_cell.length_c   1.000
_cell.angle_alpha   90.00
_cell.angle_beta   90.00
_cell.angle_gamma   90.00
#
_symmetry.space_group_name_H-M   'P 1'
#
loop_
_entity.id
_entity.type
_entity.pdbx_description
1 polymer ?
#
loop_
_entity_poly.entity_id
_entity_poly.type
_entity_poly.pdbx_seq_one_letter_code
_entity_poly.pdbx_strand_id
1 'polypeptide(L)'
;MNAEKITLQKRAVYTGLKPHLTHDQLMEALVLWERNYEARPDLSLRYYVAEVSERFKCKPKLNRIFVSINRSMRLRESELLPDPQSILKAYKSRHNLNKASPVTAMELEAFQMLIAKYINLNKDHPRIGDVIRYVIDELPKTKVDKYLKQELNGWLLKKIKKIQLYSVKSSDLRSLLNLLYIGFCTHLGPVEADAGLAEAIQRLKSNGGGRYSEIFTKFM
;
A
#
# COMPACT_ATOMS: atom_id res chain seq x y z
N MET A 1 17.18 -3.81 23.71
CA MET A 1 17.76 -2.62 23.06
C MET A 1 17.00 -2.09 21.84
N ASN A 2 16.48 -2.93 20.92
CA ASN A 2 15.86 -2.40 19.69
C ASN A 2 14.43 -1.83 19.88
N ALA A 3 13.62 -2.41 20.78
CA ALA A 3 12.22 -2.03 20.97
C ALA A 3 12.05 -0.63 21.60
N GLU A 4 12.84 -0.30 22.63
CA GLU A 4 12.79 1.03 23.27
C GLU A 4 13.20 2.15 22.30
N LYS A 5 14.24 1.91 21.49
CA LYS A 5 14.67 2.84 20.44
C LYS A 5 13.56 3.07 19.40
N ILE A 6 12.87 2.01 18.98
CA ILE A 6 11.73 2.09 18.07
C ILE A 6 10.58 2.91 18.69
N THR A 7 10.27 2.66 19.97
CA THR A 7 9.23 3.42 20.70
C THR A 7 9.58 4.91 20.80
N LEU A 8 10.83 5.24 21.16
CA LEU A 8 11.29 6.63 21.23
C LEU A 8 11.23 7.32 19.86
N GLN A 9 11.64 6.62 18.81
CA GLN A 9 11.59 7.16 17.45
C GLN A 9 10.15 7.45 17.00
N LYS A 10 9.21 6.55 17.30
CA LYS A 10 7.78 6.74 17.02
C LYS A 10 7.19 7.93 17.78
N ARG A 11 7.55 8.08 19.05
CA ARG A 11 7.16 9.24 19.87
C ARG A 11 7.73 10.55 19.33
N ALA A 12 8.96 10.54 18.84
CA ALA A 12 9.56 11.70 18.19
C ALA A 12 8.85 12.07 16.88
N VAL A 13 8.53 11.10 16.02
CA VAL A 13 7.75 11.36 14.79
C VAL A 13 6.37 11.92 15.12
N TYR A 14 5.67 11.31 16.09
CA TYR A 14 4.36 11.79 16.54
C TYR A 14 4.43 13.23 17.07
N THR A 15 5.42 13.52 17.92
CA THR A 15 5.65 14.86 18.47
C THR A 15 5.95 15.88 17.36
N GLY A 16 6.79 15.51 16.40
CA GLY A 16 7.18 16.40 15.31
C GLY A 16 6.07 16.68 14.29
N LEU A 17 5.15 15.74 14.08
CA LEU A 17 4.05 15.88 13.12
C LEU A 17 2.80 16.57 13.67
N LYS A 18 2.51 16.38 14.97
CA LYS A 18 1.27 16.87 15.60
C LYS A 18 0.95 18.35 15.32
N PRO A 19 1.91 19.29 15.27
CA PRO A 19 1.61 20.69 14.99
C PRO A 19 1.20 20.99 13.53
N HIS A 20 1.42 20.05 12.60
CA HIS A 20 1.31 20.29 11.15
C HIS A 20 0.15 19.57 10.50
N LEU A 21 -0.45 18.58 11.18
CA LEU A 21 -1.45 17.67 10.63
C LEU A 21 -2.71 17.65 11.49
N THR A 22 -3.87 17.48 10.86
CA THR A 22 -5.11 17.13 11.56
C THR A 22 -5.00 15.74 12.21
N HIS A 23 -5.92 15.39 13.10
CA HIS A 23 -5.89 14.08 13.77
C HIS A 23 -5.84 12.91 12.79
N ASP A 24 -6.72 12.89 11.79
CA ASP A 24 -6.76 11.79 10.81
C ASP A 24 -5.49 11.74 9.96
N GLN A 25 -5.00 12.88 9.47
CA GLN A 25 -3.74 12.94 8.72
C GLN A 25 -2.55 12.48 9.56
N LEU A 26 -2.52 12.85 10.84
CA LEU A 26 -1.48 12.44 11.78
C LEU A 26 -1.48 10.93 12.00
N MET A 27 -2.66 10.32 12.17
CA MET A 27 -2.78 8.87 12.31
C MET A 27 -2.34 8.15 11.03
N GLU A 28 -2.79 8.60 9.86
CA GLU A 28 -2.36 8.04 8.57
C GLU A 28 -0.84 8.15 8.36
N ALA A 29 -0.25 9.28 8.73
CA ALA A 29 1.20 9.50 8.67
C ALA A 29 1.96 8.54 9.59
N LEU A 30 1.45 8.26 10.79
CA LEU A 30 2.06 7.30 11.72
C LEU A 30 1.94 5.85 11.24
N VAL A 31 0.81 5.48 10.63
CA VAL A 31 0.66 4.17 9.97
C VAL A 31 1.69 4.02 8.84
N LEU A 32 1.87 5.06 8.03
CA LEU A 32 2.87 5.08 6.96
C LEU A 32 4.30 4.93 7.52
N TRP A 33 4.61 5.60 8.63
CA TRP A 33 5.90 5.51 9.31
C TRP A 33 6.19 4.07 9.78
N GLU A 34 5.28 3.47 10.56
CA GLU A 34 5.41 2.08 11.04
C GLU A 34 5.58 1.08 9.90
N ARG A 35 4.98 1.35 8.73
CA ARG A 35 5.03 0.44 7.57
C ARG A 35 6.33 0.50 6.81
N ASN A 36 6.74 1.71 6.45
CA ASN A 36 7.73 1.89 5.39
C ASN A 36 9.08 2.34 5.93
N TYR A 37 9.14 2.89 7.15
CA TYR A 37 10.27 3.67 7.62
C TYR A 37 10.78 3.30 9.02
N GLU A 38 9.98 2.66 9.89
CA GLU A 38 10.37 2.27 11.26
C GLU A 38 11.64 1.39 11.31
N ALA A 39 11.87 0.54 10.29
CA ALA A 39 13.04 -0.34 10.21
C ALA A 39 14.21 0.23 9.38
N ARG A 40 14.17 1.50 8.92
CA ARG A 40 15.14 2.08 7.98
C ARG A 40 15.80 3.34 8.56
N PRO A 41 17.09 3.30 8.98
CA PRO A 41 17.62 4.31 9.89
C PRO A 41 17.85 5.72 9.33
N ASP A 42 18.45 5.94 8.14
CA ASP A 42 19.12 7.25 7.93
C ASP A 42 18.72 8.06 6.68
N LEU A 43 18.24 7.42 5.61
CA LEU A 43 17.72 8.11 4.40
C LEU A 43 16.19 8.20 4.37
N SER A 44 15.51 7.52 5.29
CA SER A 44 14.06 7.34 5.38
C SER A 44 13.30 8.65 5.61
N LEU A 45 13.82 9.54 6.44
CA LEU A 45 13.06 10.69 6.92
C LEU A 45 12.74 11.70 5.82
N ARG A 46 13.68 12.00 4.92
CA ARG A 46 13.42 12.93 3.80
C ARG A 46 12.35 12.40 2.86
N TYR A 47 12.41 11.12 2.50
CA TYR A 47 11.39 10.46 1.66
C TYR A 47 10.05 10.38 2.38
N TYR A 48 10.04 10.06 3.67
CA TYR A 48 8.83 10.04 4.48
C TYR A 48 8.15 11.41 4.50
N VAL A 49 8.91 12.49 4.76
CA VAL A 49 8.34 13.84 4.83
C VAL A 49 7.84 14.30 3.45
N ALA A 50 8.55 13.95 2.37
CA ALA A 50 8.08 14.21 1.01
C ALA A 50 6.75 13.47 0.73
N GLU A 51 6.65 12.19 1.10
CA GLU A 51 5.43 11.40 0.91
C GLU A 51 4.26 11.95 1.75
N VAL A 52 4.50 12.32 3.01
CA VAL A 52 3.50 12.95 3.89
C VAL A 52 3.04 14.30 3.32
N SER A 53 3.96 15.13 2.85
CA SER A 53 3.65 16.45 2.28
C SER A 53 2.80 16.34 1.01
N GLU A 54 3.14 15.40 0.12
CA GLU A 54 2.41 15.14 -1.12
C GLU A 54 1.02 14.55 -0.81
N ARG A 55 0.96 13.54 0.06
CA ARG A 55 -0.26 12.80 0.38
C ARG A 55 -1.35 13.70 0.98
N PHE A 56 -0.96 14.64 1.84
CA PHE A 56 -1.92 15.48 2.57
C PHE A 56 -2.02 16.91 2.05
N LYS A 57 -1.28 17.26 0.99
CA LYS A 57 -1.21 18.62 0.42
C LYS A 57 -0.97 19.67 1.53
N CYS A 58 -0.05 19.37 2.44
CA CYS A 58 0.19 20.15 3.65
C CYS A 58 0.53 21.62 3.31
N LYS A 59 -0.13 22.57 3.97
CA LYS A 59 0.20 24.00 3.88
C LYS A 59 1.41 24.48 4.72
N PRO A 60 2.03 23.71 5.64
CA PRO A 60 3.43 23.96 5.98
C PRO A 60 4.36 23.41 4.89
N LYS A 61 5.37 24.20 4.50
CA LYS A 61 6.41 23.76 3.57
C LYS A 61 7.11 22.50 4.10
N LEU A 62 7.44 21.54 3.23
CA LEU A 62 8.20 20.31 3.49
C LEU A 62 9.33 20.50 4.52
N ASN A 63 10.10 21.60 4.41
CA ASN A 63 11.17 21.94 5.35
C ASN A 63 10.70 22.13 6.80
N ARG A 64 9.51 22.68 7.06
CA ARG A 64 8.98 22.86 8.41
C ARG A 64 8.67 21.53 9.07
N ILE A 65 8.06 20.60 8.35
CA ILE A 65 7.78 19.25 8.85
C ILE A 65 9.09 18.52 9.13
N PHE A 66 10.04 18.59 8.19
CA PHE A 66 11.37 17.97 8.34
C PHE A 66 12.13 18.50 9.55
N VAL A 67 12.17 19.82 9.75
CA VAL A 67 12.83 20.45 10.91
C VAL A 67 12.12 20.08 12.21
N SER A 68 10.79 20.06 12.22
CA SER A 68 9.99 19.68 13.38
C SER A 68 10.30 18.27 13.86
N ILE A 69 10.30 17.29 12.95
CA ILE A 69 10.62 15.90 13.29
C ILE A 69 12.08 15.76 13.73
N ASN A 70 13.04 16.37 13.02
CA ASN A 70 14.45 16.31 13.44
C ASN A 70 14.69 16.92 14.83
N ARG A 71 13.99 18.00 15.17
CA ARG A 71 14.05 18.58 16.50
C ARG A 71 13.51 17.59 17.53
N SER A 72 12.34 16.99 17.27
CA SER A 72 11.74 16.00 18.17
C SER A 72 12.62 14.76 18.36
N MET A 73 13.36 14.31 17.35
CA MET A 73 14.30 13.18 17.44
C MET A 73 15.47 13.43 18.41
N ARG A 74 15.71 14.68 18.80
CA ARG A 74 16.79 15.09 19.72
C ARG A 74 16.29 15.44 21.13
N LEU A 75 14.98 15.40 21.35
CA LEU A 75 14.39 15.69 22.66
C LEU A 75 14.64 14.54 23.65
N ARG A 76 14.62 14.86 24.94
CA ARG A 76 14.62 13.85 26.00
C ARG A 76 13.28 13.14 26.02
N GLU A 77 13.25 11.93 26.55
CA GLU A 77 12.03 11.13 26.65
C GLU A 77 10.90 11.86 27.39
N SER A 78 11.21 12.61 28.44
CA SER A 78 10.25 13.40 29.22
C SER A 78 9.62 14.57 28.45
N GLU A 79 10.27 15.03 27.38
CA GLU A 79 9.80 16.14 26.53
C GLU A 79 8.98 15.65 25.33
N LEU A 80 9.01 14.34 25.06
CA LEU A 80 8.23 13.72 24.00
C LEU A 80 6.79 13.52 24.45
N LEU A 81 5.85 13.68 23.51
CA LEU A 81 4.46 13.31 23.74
C LEU A 81 4.33 11.83 24.16
N PRO A 82 3.22 11.46 24.83
CA PRO A 82 2.93 10.08 25.19
C PRO A 82 2.99 9.15 23.98
N ASP A 83 3.34 7.88 24.22
CA ASP A 83 3.37 6.86 23.18
C ASP A 83 2.01 6.77 22.45
N PRO A 84 1.97 7.05 21.13
CA PRO A 84 0.73 6.98 20.37
C PRO A 84 0.24 5.54 20.14
N GLN A 85 0.97 4.50 20.57
CA GLN A 85 0.68 3.11 20.22
C GLN A 85 -0.75 2.66 20.52
N SER A 86 -1.34 3.08 21.64
CA SER A 86 -2.73 2.72 22.00
C SER A 86 -3.75 3.38 21.08
N ILE A 87 -3.60 4.68 20.83
CA ILE A 87 -4.45 5.47 19.93
C ILE A 87 -4.32 4.95 18.49
N LEU A 88 -3.09 4.62 18.08
CA LEU A 88 -2.80 4.09 16.75
C LEU A 88 -3.40 2.70 16.55
N LYS A 89 -3.39 1.83 17.58
CA LYS A 89 -4.10 0.54 17.54
C LYS A 89 -5.62 0.72 17.40
N ALA A 90 -6.21 1.67 18.14
CA ALA A 90 -7.64 1.96 18.04
C ALA A 90 -8.00 2.50 16.64
N TYR A 91 -7.21 3.44 16.12
CA TYR A 91 -7.36 3.97 14.76
C TYR A 91 -7.26 2.86 13.72
N LYS A 92 -6.22 2.03 13.80
CA LYS A 92 -6.04 0.89 12.90
C LYS A 92 -7.19 -0.09 13.00
N SER A 93 -7.72 -0.37 14.18
CA SER A 93 -8.88 -1.26 14.32
C SER A 93 -10.12 -0.68 13.65
N ARG A 94 -10.40 0.61 13.86
CA ARG A 94 -11.53 1.33 13.24
C ARG A 94 -11.44 1.38 11.72
N HIS A 95 -10.23 1.55 11.18
CA HIS A 95 -9.98 1.69 9.76
C HIS A 95 -9.54 0.38 9.08
N ASN A 96 -9.58 -0.75 9.79
CA ASN A 96 -9.05 -2.03 9.30
C ASN A 96 -7.61 -1.93 8.77
N LEU A 97 -6.72 -1.30 9.53
CA LEU A 97 -5.28 -1.16 9.23
C LEU A 97 -4.40 -1.96 10.22
N ASN A 98 -5.00 -2.83 11.05
CA ASN A 98 -4.27 -3.77 11.90
C ASN A 98 -3.54 -4.80 11.04
N LYS A 99 -2.42 -5.38 11.54
CA LYS A 99 -1.67 -6.45 10.85
C LYS A 99 -2.64 -7.42 10.18
N ALA A 100 -2.39 -7.70 8.91
CA ALA A 100 -3.21 -8.60 8.12
C ALA A 100 -3.31 -9.91 8.87
N SER A 101 -4.52 -10.45 8.97
CA SER A 101 -4.64 -11.88 9.20
C SER A 101 -3.69 -12.57 8.21
N PRO A 102 -2.93 -13.60 8.63
CA PRO A 102 -2.05 -14.34 7.72
C PRO A 102 -2.76 -14.73 6.42
N VAL A 103 -4.06 -15.01 6.48
CA VAL A 103 -4.94 -15.27 5.32
C VAL A 103 -5.00 -14.07 4.38
N THR A 104 -5.29 -12.88 4.89
CA THR A 104 -5.34 -11.63 4.10
C THR A 104 -3.98 -11.27 3.49
N ALA A 105 -2.87 -11.55 4.19
CA ALA A 105 -1.53 -11.33 3.65
C ALA A 105 -1.24 -12.27 2.47
N MET A 106 -1.62 -13.54 2.59
CA MET A 106 -1.49 -14.54 1.52
C MET A 106 -2.38 -14.19 0.32
N GLU A 107 -3.61 -13.74 0.53
CA GLU A 107 -4.51 -13.31 -0.54
C GLU A 107 -3.98 -12.09 -1.30
N LEU A 108 -3.47 -11.08 -0.58
CA LEU A 108 -2.87 -9.90 -1.19
C LEU A 108 -1.58 -10.24 -1.95
N GLU A 109 -0.78 -11.18 -1.45
CA GLU A 109 0.42 -11.66 -2.16
C GLU A 109 0.05 -12.44 -3.42
N ALA A 110 -0.89 -13.37 -3.33
CA ALA A 110 -1.40 -14.13 -4.46
C ALA A 110 -1.97 -13.20 -5.54
N PHE A 111 -2.79 -12.22 -5.15
CA PHE A 111 -3.31 -11.20 -6.05
C PHE A 111 -2.19 -10.46 -6.79
N GLN A 112 -1.19 -9.94 -6.06
CA GLN A 112 -0.07 -9.21 -6.68
C GLN A 112 0.73 -10.08 -7.64
N MET A 113 0.98 -11.34 -7.28
CA MET A 113 1.69 -12.30 -8.15
C MET A 113 0.89 -12.58 -9.43
N LEU A 114 -0.42 -12.79 -9.31
CA LEU A 114 -1.32 -13.02 -10.45
C LEU A 114 -1.32 -11.84 -11.41
N ILE A 115 -1.59 -10.63 -10.91
CA ILE A 115 -1.66 -9.44 -11.76
C ILE A 115 -0.31 -9.12 -12.39
N ALA A 116 0.78 -9.21 -11.63
CA ALA A 116 2.13 -8.99 -12.17
C ALA A 116 2.45 -9.99 -13.27
N LYS A 117 2.09 -11.27 -13.09
CA LYS A 117 2.31 -12.30 -14.09
C LYS A 117 1.46 -12.05 -15.33
N TYR A 118 0.20 -11.71 -15.17
CA TYR A 118 -0.74 -11.48 -16.26
C TYR A 118 -0.34 -10.27 -17.11
N ILE A 119 0.07 -9.16 -16.48
CA ILE A 119 0.64 -8.00 -17.17
C ILE A 119 1.94 -8.37 -17.89
N ASN A 120 2.84 -9.12 -17.23
CA ASN A 120 4.13 -9.47 -17.80
C ASN A 120 4.02 -10.43 -19.02
N LEU A 121 3.04 -11.33 -19.02
CA LEU A 121 2.77 -12.18 -20.19
C LEU A 121 2.31 -11.37 -21.40
N ASN A 122 1.67 -10.23 -21.18
CA ASN A 122 1.14 -9.35 -22.22
C ASN A 122 1.99 -8.08 -22.41
N LYS A 123 3.21 -8.02 -21.86
CA LYS A 123 4.04 -6.80 -21.81
C LYS A 123 4.40 -6.25 -23.20
N ASP A 124 4.50 -7.13 -24.19
CA ASP A 124 4.89 -6.81 -25.56
C ASP A 124 3.65 -6.55 -26.44
N HIS A 125 2.43 -6.70 -25.89
CA HIS A 125 1.20 -6.41 -26.61
C HIS A 125 1.04 -4.88 -26.80
N PRO A 126 0.78 -4.37 -28.02
CA PRO A 126 0.74 -2.93 -28.29
C PRO A 126 -0.25 -2.13 -27.42
N ARG A 127 -1.35 -2.78 -27.02
CA ARG A 127 -2.43 -2.18 -26.22
C ARG A 127 -2.31 -2.39 -24.70
N ILE A 128 -1.23 -2.98 -24.21
CA ILE A 128 -1.09 -3.21 -22.76
C ILE A 128 -1.09 -1.89 -21.97
N GLY A 129 -0.55 -0.82 -22.55
CA GLY A 129 -0.60 0.53 -21.95
C GLY A 129 -2.04 1.05 -21.80
N ASP A 130 -2.93 0.73 -22.75
CA ASP A 130 -4.33 1.13 -22.72
C ASP A 130 -5.10 0.37 -21.63
N VAL A 131 -4.81 -0.92 -21.42
CA VAL A 131 -5.35 -1.69 -20.29
C VAL A 131 -5.00 -1.03 -18.96
N ILE A 132 -3.74 -0.67 -18.76
CA ILE A 132 -3.30 -0.03 -17.51
C ILE A 132 -3.96 1.34 -17.32
N ARG A 133 -4.07 2.13 -18.40
CA ARG A 133 -4.75 3.43 -18.38
C ARG A 133 -6.22 3.28 -18.01
N TYR A 134 -6.94 2.36 -18.66
CA TYR A 134 -8.33 2.05 -18.36
C TYR A 134 -8.53 1.73 -16.87
N VAL A 135 -7.69 0.85 -16.31
CA VAL A 135 -7.79 0.47 -14.90
C VAL A 135 -7.57 1.68 -13.99
N ILE A 136 -6.61 2.54 -14.29
CA ILE A 136 -6.34 3.75 -13.50
C ILE A 136 -7.53 4.73 -13.55
N ASP A 137 -8.15 4.89 -14.71
CA ASP A 137 -9.27 5.82 -14.92
C ASP A 137 -10.58 5.31 -14.28
N GLU A 138 -10.79 4.00 -14.24
CA GLU A 138 -11.98 3.38 -13.64
C GLU A 138 -11.83 3.11 -12.13
N LEU A 139 -10.60 2.97 -11.62
CA LEU A 139 -10.32 2.68 -10.21
C LEU A 139 -11.02 3.63 -9.22
N PRO A 140 -11.07 4.96 -9.43
CA PRO A 140 -11.78 5.90 -8.56
C PRO A 140 -13.27 5.55 -8.39
N LYS A 141 -13.92 5.01 -9.42
CA LYS A 141 -15.37 4.72 -9.46
C LYS A 141 -15.75 3.45 -8.70
N THR A 142 -14.79 2.59 -8.39
CA THR A 142 -15.05 1.35 -7.63
C THR A 142 -15.41 1.64 -6.17
N LYS A 143 -16.02 0.69 -5.46
CA LYS A 143 -16.28 0.79 -4.00
C LYS A 143 -15.12 0.30 -3.13
N VAL A 144 -13.98 0.00 -3.75
CA VAL A 144 -12.77 -0.50 -3.09
C VAL A 144 -12.24 0.53 -2.08
N ASP A 145 -11.64 0.05 -1.00
CA ASP A 145 -10.99 0.88 0.00
C ASP A 145 -10.01 1.91 -0.60
N LYS A 146 -10.01 3.12 -0.03
CA LYS A 146 -9.24 4.26 -0.54
C LYS A 146 -7.73 4.00 -0.55
N TYR A 147 -7.19 3.29 0.44
CA TYR A 147 -5.76 3.02 0.54
C TYR A 147 -5.35 1.95 -0.46
N LEU A 148 -6.19 0.94 -0.69
CA LEU A 148 -5.96 -0.05 -1.73
C LEU A 148 -5.98 0.56 -3.13
N LYS A 149 -6.89 1.49 -3.42
CA LYS A 149 -6.86 2.25 -4.66
C LYS A 149 -5.54 3.01 -4.83
N GLN A 150 -5.08 3.71 -3.78
CA GLN A 150 -3.86 4.49 -3.83
C GLN A 150 -2.62 3.62 -4.09
N GLU A 151 -2.49 2.51 -3.37
CA GLU A 151 -1.36 1.59 -3.54
C GLU A 151 -1.39 0.90 -4.90
N LEU A 152 -2.57 0.45 -5.37
CA LEU A 152 -2.70 -0.16 -6.69
C LEU A 152 -2.30 0.84 -7.79
N ASN A 153 -2.78 2.09 -7.72
CA ASN A 153 -2.41 3.12 -8.69
C ASN A 153 -0.89 3.38 -8.69
N GLY A 154 -0.29 3.53 -7.50
CA GLY A 154 1.15 3.68 -7.37
C GLY A 154 1.93 2.48 -7.93
N TRP A 155 1.41 1.28 -7.76
CA TRP A 155 2.04 0.05 -8.22
C TRP A 155 1.95 -0.13 -9.74
N LEU A 156 0.77 0.09 -10.34
CA LEU A 156 0.56 0.04 -11.79
C LEU A 156 1.39 1.11 -12.53
N LEU A 157 1.52 2.30 -11.94
CA LEU A 157 2.40 3.37 -12.43
C LEU A 157 3.89 3.16 -12.11
N LYS A 158 4.27 2.02 -11.54
CA LYS A 158 5.65 1.66 -11.15
C LYS A 158 6.30 2.65 -10.17
N LYS A 159 5.51 3.44 -9.44
CA LYS A 159 5.98 4.36 -8.38
C LYS A 159 6.36 3.62 -7.09
N ILE A 160 5.71 2.48 -6.82
CA ILE A 160 6.05 1.57 -5.73
C ILE A 160 6.26 0.15 -6.26
N LYS A 161 7.09 -0.65 -5.57
CA LYS A 161 7.43 -2.02 -6.02
C LYS A 161 6.43 -3.10 -5.58
N LYS A 162 5.75 -2.90 -4.45
CA LYS A 162 4.82 -3.86 -3.86
C LYS A 162 3.72 -3.09 -3.12
N ILE A 163 2.48 -3.54 -3.24
CA ILE A 163 1.35 -3.10 -2.41
C ILE A 163 1.56 -3.67 -1.02
N GLN A 164 1.62 -2.78 -0.03
CA GLN A 164 1.80 -3.15 1.37
C GLN A 164 0.61 -2.65 2.17
N LEU A 165 -0.42 -3.48 2.31
CA LEU A 165 -1.57 -3.16 3.13
C LEU A 165 -1.75 -4.17 4.25
N TYR A 166 -2.18 -3.64 5.39
CA TYR A 166 -2.36 -4.41 6.60
C TYR A 166 -3.74 -5.02 6.69
N SER A 167 -4.76 -4.53 6.02
CA SER A 167 -5.96 -5.33 5.81
C SER A 167 -6.51 -5.02 4.45
N VAL A 168 -6.99 -6.07 3.81
CA VAL A 168 -7.67 -5.98 2.53
C VAL A 168 -8.82 -6.99 2.59
N LYS A 169 -10.00 -6.57 2.18
CA LYS A 169 -11.12 -7.48 2.04
C LYS A 169 -10.92 -8.31 0.78
N SER A 170 -11.15 -9.62 0.82
CA SER A 170 -11.08 -10.48 -0.36
C SER A 170 -12.05 -10.01 -1.46
N SER A 171 -13.20 -9.41 -1.06
CA SER A 171 -14.15 -8.76 -1.98
C SER A 171 -13.54 -7.61 -2.77
N ASP A 172 -12.62 -6.86 -2.17
CA ASP A 172 -11.95 -5.74 -2.82
C ASP A 172 -10.92 -6.25 -3.82
N LEU A 173 -10.15 -7.29 -3.47
CA LEU A 173 -9.21 -7.95 -4.39
C LEU A 173 -9.92 -8.54 -5.60
N ARG A 174 -11.05 -9.23 -5.40
CA ARG A 174 -11.90 -9.73 -6.50
C ARG A 174 -12.40 -8.60 -7.38
N SER A 175 -12.89 -7.51 -6.77
CA SER A 175 -13.38 -6.35 -7.52
C SER A 175 -12.28 -5.73 -8.39
N LEU A 176 -11.04 -5.68 -7.89
CA LEU A 176 -9.89 -5.19 -8.65
C LEU A 176 -9.43 -6.15 -9.75
N LEU A 177 -9.45 -7.46 -9.48
CA LEU A 177 -9.15 -8.47 -10.50
C LEU A 177 -10.16 -8.38 -11.65
N ASN A 178 -11.44 -8.27 -11.32
CA ASN A 178 -12.51 -8.11 -12.32
C ASN A 178 -12.34 -6.82 -13.12
N LEU A 179 -11.97 -5.72 -12.48
CA LEU A 179 -11.70 -4.47 -13.20
C LEU A 179 -10.53 -4.63 -14.19
N LEU A 180 -9.44 -5.28 -13.76
CA LEU A 180 -8.31 -5.59 -14.63
C LEU A 180 -8.76 -6.48 -15.80
N TYR A 181 -9.46 -7.57 -15.51
CA TYR A 181 -9.99 -8.48 -16.52
C TYR A 181 -10.86 -7.76 -17.55
N ILE A 182 -11.78 -6.89 -17.13
CA ILE A 182 -12.59 -6.06 -18.05
C ILE A 182 -11.69 -5.18 -18.92
N GLY A 183 -10.63 -4.57 -18.36
CA GLY A 183 -9.66 -3.81 -19.12
C GLY A 183 -8.96 -4.65 -20.19
N PHE A 184 -8.53 -5.86 -19.84
CA PHE A 184 -7.98 -6.82 -20.80
C PHE A 184 -8.99 -7.17 -21.89
N CYS A 185 -10.21 -7.55 -21.54
CA CYS A 185 -11.26 -7.86 -22.52
C CYS A 185 -11.58 -6.69 -23.44
N THR A 186 -11.60 -5.46 -22.91
CA THR A 186 -11.93 -4.24 -23.67
C THR A 186 -10.87 -3.92 -24.72
N HIS A 187 -9.59 -4.14 -24.41
CA HIS A 187 -8.49 -3.69 -25.28
C HIS A 187 -7.80 -4.81 -26.07
N LEU A 188 -7.75 -6.04 -25.54
CA LEU A 188 -7.14 -7.23 -26.15
C LEU A 188 -8.20 -8.22 -26.67
N GLY A 189 -9.44 -8.08 -26.22
CA GLY A 189 -10.52 -9.02 -26.55
C GLY A 189 -10.64 -10.17 -25.54
N PRO A 190 -11.82 -10.78 -25.43
CA PRO A 190 -12.11 -11.77 -24.39
C PRO A 190 -11.29 -13.05 -24.52
N VAL A 191 -11.01 -13.50 -25.75
CA VAL A 191 -10.24 -14.74 -26.00
C VAL A 191 -8.80 -14.62 -25.50
N GLU A 192 -8.13 -13.51 -25.84
CA GLU A 192 -6.76 -13.25 -25.39
C GLU A 192 -6.70 -12.99 -23.89
N ALA A 193 -7.71 -12.29 -23.35
CA ALA A 193 -7.82 -12.04 -21.93
C ALA A 193 -7.91 -13.36 -21.14
N ASP A 194 -8.83 -14.25 -21.52
CA ASP A 194 -9.00 -15.57 -20.88
C ASP A 194 -7.74 -16.42 -21.00
N ALA A 195 -7.17 -16.53 -22.21
CA ALA A 195 -5.96 -17.30 -22.44
C ALA A 195 -4.78 -16.81 -21.60
N GLY A 196 -4.58 -15.49 -21.54
CA GLY A 196 -3.50 -14.89 -20.74
C GLY A 196 -3.71 -15.07 -19.24
N LEU A 197 -4.96 -15.01 -18.75
CA LEU A 197 -5.27 -15.22 -17.34
C LEU A 197 -5.06 -16.69 -16.95
N ALA A 198 -5.54 -17.62 -17.77
CA ALA A 198 -5.34 -19.05 -17.57
C ALA A 198 -3.85 -19.41 -17.55
N GLU A 199 -3.07 -18.89 -18.50
CA GLU A 199 -1.62 -19.09 -18.56
C GLU A 199 -0.89 -18.49 -17.35
N ALA A 200 -1.32 -17.32 -16.87
CA ALA A 200 -0.77 -16.71 -15.66
C ALA A 200 -0.98 -17.62 -14.44
N ILE A 201 -2.20 -18.15 -14.26
CA ILE A 201 -2.54 -19.07 -13.16
C ILE A 201 -1.73 -20.37 -13.29
N GLN A 202 -1.67 -20.97 -14.48
CA GLN A 202 -0.95 -22.22 -14.72
C GLN A 202 0.53 -22.06 -14.38
N ARG A 203 1.19 -21.01 -14.91
CA ARG A 203 2.61 -20.75 -14.62
C ARG A 203 2.88 -20.47 -13.16
N LEU A 204 1.95 -19.82 -12.43
CA LEU A 204 2.09 -19.59 -11.01
C LEU A 204 1.94 -20.87 -10.19
N LYS A 205 1.00 -21.75 -10.55
CA LYS A 205 0.88 -23.07 -9.92
C LYS A 205 2.16 -23.89 -10.09
N SER A 206 2.78 -23.85 -11.27
CA SER A 206 3.99 -24.63 -11.57
C SER A 206 5.29 -24.05 -10.99
N ASN A 207 5.42 -22.73 -10.81
CA ASN A 207 6.68 -22.07 -10.45
C ASN A 207 6.57 -21.16 -9.21
N GLY A 208 6.33 -21.74 -8.03
CA GLY A 208 6.44 -21.05 -6.73
C GLY A 208 5.16 -20.41 -6.18
N GLY A 209 4.01 -20.63 -6.82
CA GLY A 209 2.68 -20.21 -6.36
C GLY A 209 1.75 -21.36 -5.97
N GLY A 210 2.22 -22.62 -5.94
CA GLY A 210 1.39 -23.78 -5.59
C GLY A 210 0.65 -23.65 -4.25
N ARG A 211 1.27 -22.98 -3.27
CA ARG A 211 0.66 -22.62 -1.97
C ARG A 211 -0.56 -21.68 -2.05
N TYR A 212 -0.77 -21.04 -3.20
CA TYR A 212 -1.88 -20.10 -3.45
C TYR A 212 -2.94 -20.68 -4.38
N SER A 213 -2.85 -21.96 -4.75
CA SER A 213 -3.76 -22.60 -5.71
C SER A 213 -5.23 -22.47 -5.31
N GLU A 214 -5.54 -22.68 -4.03
CA GLU A 214 -6.91 -22.50 -3.50
C GLU A 214 -7.37 -21.05 -3.49
N ILE A 215 -6.43 -20.10 -3.32
CA ILE A 215 -6.73 -18.67 -3.35
C ILE A 215 -7.03 -18.21 -4.77
N PHE A 216 -6.29 -18.71 -5.78
CA PHE A 216 -6.60 -18.40 -7.18
C PHE A 216 -8.00 -18.89 -7.56
N THR A 217 -8.41 -20.07 -7.10
CA THR A 217 -9.77 -20.58 -7.31
C THR A 217 -10.82 -19.71 -6.62
N LYS A 218 -10.51 -19.10 -5.48
CA LYS A 218 -11.42 -18.17 -4.79
C LYS A 218 -11.57 -16.83 -5.50
N PHE A 219 -10.66 -16.46 -6.39
CA PHE A 219 -10.74 -15.20 -7.13
C PHE A 219 -11.50 -15.31 -8.45
N MET A 220 -11.66 -16.53 -8.98
CA MET A 220 -12.59 -16.86 -10.06
C MET A 220 -14.01 -17.02 -9.51
#